data_AF-A0A662G7J8-F1
#
_entry.id   AF-A0A662G7J8-F1
#
_cell.length_a   1.000
_cell.length_b   1.000
_cell.length_c   1.000
_cell.angle_alpha   90.00
_cell.angle_beta   90.00
_cell.angle_gamma   90.00
#
_symmetry.space_group_name_H-M   'P 1'
#
loop_
_entity.id
_entity.type
_entity.pdbx_description
1 polymer ?
#
loop_
_entity_poly.entity_id
_entity_poly.type
_entity_poly.pdbx_seq_one_letter_code
_entity_poly.pdbx_strand_id
1 'polypeptide(L)'
;MSNIILKDPNEQGSVVVIALMILVVLTLLGIMATRTSSIDIRIAANEISYKKNFYVAEAGVFREALEIGRGSYPVTNISQAYDLADQDSLLPNPPGGTLPGSDPVHKFSGIAYNFVVKYEGYYLPPTGYSVIHFSRYDYTVDVDTPAPDTVKVASRYYKIGPKASE
;
A
#
# COMPACT_ATOMS: atom_id res chain seq x y z
N MET A 1 -27.17 -76.28 34.90
CA MET A 1 -26.50 -75.08 35.46
C MET A 1 -26.23 -74.14 34.29
N SER A 2 -26.97 -73.04 34.16
CA SER A 2 -26.65 -72.01 33.16
C SER A 2 -27.00 -70.65 33.76
N ASN A 3 -25.98 -69.79 33.83
CA ASN A 3 -25.95 -68.56 34.61
C ASN A 3 -26.78 -67.47 33.92
N ILE A 4 -27.79 -66.98 34.63
CA ILE A 4 -28.55 -65.80 34.26
C ILE A 4 -27.65 -64.60 34.58
N ILE A 5 -27.16 -63.92 33.54
CA ILE A 5 -26.46 -62.65 33.68
C ILE A 5 -27.49 -61.65 34.20
N LEU A 6 -27.37 -61.29 35.49
CA LEU A 6 -28.15 -60.23 36.10
C LEU A 6 -27.72 -58.90 35.47
N LYS A 7 -28.52 -58.39 34.53
CA LYS A 7 -28.38 -57.03 34.02
C LYS A 7 -28.85 -56.08 35.14
N ASP A 8 -27.90 -55.39 35.76
CA ASP A 8 -28.15 -54.38 36.78
C ASP A 8 -29.01 -53.25 36.15
N PRO A 9 -30.23 -52.98 36.64
CA PRO A 9 -31.12 -51.98 36.07
C PRO A 9 -30.62 -50.54 36.22
N ASN A 10 -29.54 -50.31 36.99
CA ASN A 10 -29.06 -48.98 37.35
C ASN A 10 -28.12 -48.32 36.33
N GLU A 11 -27.73 -49.01 35.24
CA GLU A 11 -26.82 -48.43 34.22
C GLU A 11 -27.54 -47.70 33.07
N GLN A 12 -28.87 -47.63 33.10
CA GLN A 12 -29.68 -47.08 31.99
C GLN A 12 -29.52 -45.56 31.77
N GLY A 13 -28.83 -44.84 32.66
CA GLY A 13 -28.55 -43.40 32.53
C GLY A 13 -27.15 -43.03 32.01
N SER A 14 -26.19 -43.96 32.04
CA SER A 14 -24.76 -43.65 31.75
C SER A 14 -24.53 -43.25 30.29
N VAL A 15 -25.22 -43.92 29.35
CA VAL A 15 -25.10 -43.65 27.91
C VAL A 15 -25.56 -42.23 27.55
N VAL A 16 -26.59 -41.70 28.23
CA VAL A 16 -27.09 -40.35 28.00
C VAL A 16 -26.08 -39.31 28.45
N VAL A 17 -25.41 -39.52 29.58
CA VAL A 17 -24.36 -38.61 30.08
C VAL A 17 -23.15 -38.60 29.14
N ILE A 18 -22.74 -39.78 28.65
CA ILE A 18 -21.63 -39.89 27.68
C ILE A 18 -22.01 -39.20 26.36
N ALA A 19 -23.24 -39.40 25.87
CA ALA A 19 -23.72 -38.73 24.66
C ALA A 19 -23.75 -37.20 24.83
N LEU A 20 -24.19 -36.69 25.99
CA LEU A 20 -24.16 -35.27 26.32
C LEU A 20 -22.72 -34.73 26.36
N MET A 21 -21.79 -35.46 26.99
CA MET A 21 -20.38 -35.10 27.05
C MET A 21 -19.77 -34.97 25.64
N ILE A 22 -20.04 -35.94 24.76
CA ILE A 22 -19.57 -35.89 23.36
C ILE A 22 -20.19 -34.70 22.63
N LEU A 23 -21.48 -34.41 22.84
CA LEU A 23 -22.17 -33.26 22.22
C LEU A 23 -21.56 -31.93 22.70
N VAL A 24 -21.24 -31.80 23.99
CA VAL A 24 -20.57 -30.62 24.54
C VAL A 24 -19.18 -30.44 23.93
N VAL A 25 -18.39 -31.51 23.81
CA VAL A 25 -17.07 -31.43 23.16
C VAL A 25 -17.21 -31.01 21.70
N LEU A 26 -18.16 -31.60 20.97
CA LEU A 26 -18.39 -31.29 19.55
C LEU A 26 -18.86 -29.84 19.34
N THR A 27 -19.71 -29.32 20.22
CA THR A 27 -20.15 -27.92 20.18
C THR A 27 -19.01 -26.95 20.49
N LEU A 28 -18.15 -27.27 21.46
CA LEU A 28 -16.94 -26.46 21.73
C LEU A 28 -15.99 -26.43 20.53
N LEU A 29 -15.76 -27.58 19.88
CA LEU A 29 -14.96 -27.65 18.65
C LEU A 29 -15.58 -26.83 17.51
N GLY A 30 -16.92 -26.90 17.34
CA GLY A 30 -17.64 -26.09 16.36
C GLY A 30 -17.52 -24.59 16.62
N ILE A 31 -17.60 -24.15 17.89
CA ILE A 31 -17.41 -22.75 18.28
C ILE A 31 -15.97 -22.30 18.00
N MET A 32 -14.98 -23.12 18.35
CA MET A 32 -13.57 -22.78 18.09
C MET A 32 -13.29 -22.66 16.59
N ALA A 33 -13.76 -23.61 15.78
CA ALA A 33 -13.63 -23.56 14.32
C ALA A 33 -14.28 -22.28 13.74
N THR A 34 -15.49 -21.95 14.17
CA THR A 34 -16.20 -20.74 13.71
C THR A 34 -15.49 -19.45 14.12
N ARG A 35 -14.92 -19.40 15.33
CA ARG A 35 -14.14 -18.26 15.81
C ARG A 35 -12.88 -18.05 14.97
N THR A 36 -12.14 -19.13 14.65
CA THR A 36 -10.97 -19.05 13.78
C THR A 36 -11.34 -18.52 12.40
N SER A 37 -12.36 -19.07 11.75
CA SER A 37 -12.82 -18.57 10.44
C SER A 37 -13.24 -17.10 10.46
N SER A 38 -13.88 -16.65 11.53
CA SER A 38 -14.29 -15.25 11.68
C SER A 38 -13.08 -14.32 11.81
N ILE A 39 -12.00 -14.76 12.46
CA ILE A 39 -10.75 -14.00 12.56
C ILE A 39 -10.08 -13.92 11.19
N ASP A 40 -9.97 -15.03 10.47
CA ASP A 40 -9.35 -15.07 9.14
C ASP A 40 -10.06 -14.14 8.15
N ILE A 41 -11.40 -14.12 8.15
CA ILE A 41 -12.18 -13.21 7.31
C ILE A 41 -11.87 -11.74 7.64
N ARG A 42 -11.74 -11.39 8.93
CA ARG A 42 -11.42 -10.02 9.34
C ARG A 42 -10.00 -9.61 8.93
N ILE A 43 -9.05 -10.53 9.02
CA ILE A 43 -7.67 -10.30 8.56
C ILE A 43 -7.67 -10.08 7.04
N ALA A 44 -8.33 -10.95 6.28
CA ALA A 44 -8.42 -10.85 4.83
C ALA A 44 -9.09 -9.54 4.38
N ALA A 45 -10.15 -9.10 5.08
CA ALA A 45 -10.83 -7.84 4.78
C ALA A 45 -9.88 -6.63 4.92
N ASN A 46 -9.08 -6.58 5.98
CA ASN A 46 -8.09 -5.53 6.19
C ASN A 46 -6.96 -5.59 5.14
N GLU A 47 -6.49 -6.79 4.80
CA GLU A 47 -5.43 -6.98 3.82
C GLU A 47 -5.84 -6.53 2.40
N ILE A 48 -7.10 -6.81 2.00
CA ILE A 48 -7.62 -6.39 0.70
C ILE A 48 -7.64 -4.86 0.58
N SER A 49 -8.12 -4.17 1.61
CA SER A 49 -8.17 -2.70 1.63
C SER A 49 -6.77 -2.10 1.53
N TYR A 50 -5.84 -2.61 2.34
CA TYR A 50 -4.44 -2.20 2.34
C TYR A 50 -3.77 -2.40 0.97
N LYS A 51 -3.91 -3.59 0.37
CA LYS A 51 -3.33 -3.90 -0.96
C LYS A 51 -3.88 -2.99 -2.05
N LYS A 52 -5.18 -2.70 -2.01
CA LYS A 52 -5.81 -1.78 -2.96
C LYS A 52 -5.18 -0.39 -2.87
N ASN A 53 -5.01 0.13 -1.66
CA ASN A 53 -4.41 1.44 -1.44
C ASN A 53 -2.92 1.46 -1.82
N PHE A 54 -2.19 0.38 -1.55
CA PHE A 54 -0.82 0.23 -2.04
C PHE A 54 -0.72 0.33 -3.56
N TYR A 55 -1.58 -0.37 -4.32
CA TYR A 55 -1.57 -0.29 -5.78
C TYR A 55 -1.95 1.10 -6.30
N VAL A 56 -2.86 1.81 -5.63
CA VAL A 56 -3.19 3.20 -5.97
C VAL A 56 -1.98 4.11 -5.76
N ALA A 57 -1.30 3.98 -4.62
CA ALA A 57 -0.12 4.79 -4.32
C ALA A 57 1.03 4.49 -5.30
N GLU A 58 1.30 3.22 -5.58
CA GLU A 58 2.32 2.80 -6.55
C GLU A 58 2.01 3.32 -7.96
N ALA A 59 0.75 3.23 -8.40
CA ALA A 59 0.32 3.79 -9.67
C ALA A 59 0.51 5.32 -9.73
N GLY A 60 0.24 6.01 -8.62
CA GLY A 60 0.51 7.45 -8.50
C GLY A 60 2.00 7.75 -8.67
N VAL A 61 2.87 7.00 -7.99
CA VAL A 61 4.32 7.17 -8.07
C VAL A 61 4.81 7.03 -9.52
N PHE A 62 4.37 5.99 -10.23
CA PHE A 62 4.74 5.78 -11.62
C PHE A 62 4.23 6.89 -12.54
N ARG A 63 3.00 7.36 -12.32
CA ARG A 63 2.45 8.47 -13.11
C ARG A 63 3.27 9.74 -12.93
N GLU A 64 3.57 10.14 -11.69
CA GLU A 64 4.35 11.36 -11.45
C GLU A 64 5.79 11.23 -11.97
N ALA A 65 6.37 10.04 -11.90
CA ALA A 65 7.66 9.75 -12.53
C ALA A 65 7.67 9.94 -14.05
N LEU A 66 6.57 9.56 -14.73
CA LEU A 66 6.42 9.81 -16.16
C LEU A 66 6.36 11.31 -16.46
N GLU A 67 5.69 12.10 -15.61
CA GLU A 67 5.63 13.55 -15.75
C GLU A 67 7.00 14.23 -15.54
N ILE A 68 7.83 13.72 -14.62
CA ILE A 68 9.26 14.12 -14.50
C ILE A 68 10.01 13.83 -15.81
N GLY A 69 9.79 12.64 -16.39
CA GLY A 69 10.38 12.24 -17.67
C GLY A 69 10.01 13.22 -18.80
N ARG A 70 8.73 13.58 -18.88
CA ARG A 70 8.17 14.55 -19.85
C ARG A 70 8.63 15.98 -19.63
N GLY A 71 9.16 16.31 -18.43
CA GLY A 71 9.55 17.67 -18.07
C GLY A 71 8.37 18.55 -17.66
N SER A 72 7.25 17.95 -17.27
CA SER A 72 6.04 18.66 -16.81
C SER A 72 6.25 19.34 -15.45
N TYR A 73 7.29 18.94 -14.71
CA TYR A 73 7.74 19.56 -13.47
C TYR A 73 9.03 20.36 -13.70
N PRO A 74 8.93 21.65 -14.07
CA PRO A 74 10.11 22.45 -14.42
C PRO A 74 10.96 22.76 -13.19
N VAL A 75 12.27 22.53 -13.31
CA VAL A 75 13.24 22.92 -12.27
C VAL A 75 13.67 24.38 -12.50
N THR A 76 13.35 25.28 -11.57
CA THR A 76 13.65 26.71 -11.60
C THR A 76 14.94 27.06 -10.86
N ASN A 77 15.31 26.30 -9.83
CA ASN A 77 16.58 26.45 -9.11
C ASN A 77 17.30 25.10 -8.98
N ILE A 78 18.33 24.91 -9.80
CA ILE A 78 19.09 23.65 -9.83
C ILE A 78 20.05 23.48 -8.65
N SER A 79 20.33 24.55 -7.91
CA SER A 79 21.39 24.60 -6.88
C SER A 79 20.90 24.20 -5.48
N GLN A 80 19.59 24.04 -5.29
CA GLN A 80 18.98 23.70 -4.01
C GLN A 80 17.88 22.66 -4.20
N ALA A 81 17.67 21.83 -3.18
CA ALA A 81 16.55 20.91 -3.15
C ALA A 81 15.26 21.67 -2.81
N TYR A 82 14.17 21.37 -3.51
CA TYR A 82 12.87 21.99 -3.26
C TYR A 82 11.71 21.18 -3.87
N ASP A 83 10.50 21.45 -3.39
CA ASP A 83 9.28 20.79 -3.84
C ASP A 83 8.84 21.35 -5.20
N LEU A 84 8.68 20.47 -6.18
CA LEU A 84 8.29 20.78 -7.56
C LEU A 84 6.79 20.77 -7.79
N ALA A 85 6.05 19.98 -7.01
CA ALA A 85 4.60 19.88 -7.06
C ALA A 85 4.08 19.21 -5.78
N ASP A 86 2.90 19.65 -5.35
CA ASP A 86 2.07 19.03 -4.30
C ASP A 86 0.62 19.08 -4.78
N GLN A 87 -0.20 18.11 -4.36
CA GLN A 87 -1.62 18.03 -4.67
C GLN A 87 -2.41 19.23 -4.11
N ASP A 88 -1.98 19.79 -2.97
CA ASP A 88 -2.57 20.99 -2.36
C ASP A 88 -1.74 22.22 -2.77
N SER A 89 -2.11 22.81 -3.90
CA SER A 89 -1.37 23.87 -4.59
C SER A 89 -1.24 25.17 -3.78
N LEU A 90 -0.31 25.23 -2.84
CA LEU A 90 0.22 26.47 -2.24
C LEU A 90 1.75 26.60 -2.33
N LEU A 91 2.43 25.61 -2.91
CA LEU A 91 3.86 25.68 -3.16
C LEU A 91 4.13 26.36 -4.53
N PRO A 92 5.23 27.12 -4.66
CA PRO A 92 5.43 28.08 -5.75
C PRO A 92 5.75 27.46 -7.12
N ASN A 93 5.68 26.13 -7.27
CA ASN A 93 6.00 25.44 -8.49
C ASN A 93 5.01 24.26 -8.70
N PRO A 94 4.37 24.15 -9.89
CA PRO A 94 4.48 25.09 -10.99
C PRO A 94 3.83 26.44 -10.61
N PRO A 95 4.43 27.60 -10.97
CA PRO A 95 3.94 28.90 -10.56
C PRO A 95 2.56 29.12 -11.17
N GLY A 96 1.50 29.08 -10.37
CA GLY A 96 0.11 29.26 -10.83
C GLY A 96 -0.40 28.22 -11.85
N GLY A 97 0.21 27.03 -11.93
CA GLY A 97 -0.12 26.01 -12.93
C GLY A 97 -1.24 25.05 -12.49
N THR A 98 -2.05 24.59 -13.44
CA THR A 98 -2.82 23.35 -13.30
C THR A 98 -1.83 22.19 -13.19
N LEU A 99 -2.07 21.25 -12.25
CA LEU A 99 -1.24 20.04 -12.17
C LEU A 99 -1.26 19.29 -13.52
N PRO A 100 -0.14 18.66 -13.93
CA PRO A 100 -0.06 18.04 -15.25
C PRO A 100 -1.03 16.85 -15.42
N GLY A 101 -1.81 16.93 -16.50
CA GLY A 101 -2.78 15.92 -16.94
C GLY A 101 -4.21 16.47 -17.08
N SER A 102 -5.04 15.80 -17.86
CA SER A 102 -6.46 16.14 -18.03
C SER A 102 -7.35 15.40 -17.03
N ASP A 103 -8.39 16.06 -16.52
CA ASP A 103 -9.36 15.59 -15.50
C ASP A 103 -9.97 14.20 -15.84
N PRO A 104 -10.05 13.23 -14.89
CA PRO A 104 -9.66 13.30 -13.48
C PRO A 104 -8.17 13.08 -13.27
N VAL A 105 -7.49 14.16 -12.90
CA VAL A 105 -6.04 14.17 -12.64
C VAL A 105 -5.78 13.56 -11.26
N HIS A 106 -4.70 12.78 -11.14
CA HIS A 106 -4.23 12.15 -9.89
C HIS A 106 -5.23 11.20 -9.20
N LYS A 107 -5.89 10.36 -10.01
CA LYS A 107 -6.73 9.25 -9.54
C LYS A 107 -6.34 7.95 -10.23
N PHE A 108 -6.42 6.84 -9.51
CA PHE A 108 -6.31 5.49 -10.06
C PHE A 108 -7.54 4.68 -9.67
N SER A 109 -8.19 4.04 -10.64
CA SER A 109 -9.42 3.27 -10.42
C SER A 109 -10.52 4.06 -9.67
N GLY A 110 -10.62 5.37 -9.91
CA GLY A 110 -11.58 6.27 -9.25
C GLY A 110 -11.18 6.74 -7.84
N ILE A 111 -10.08 6.23 -7.28
CA ILE A 111 -9.54 6.66 -5.98
C ILE A 111 -8.50 7.75 -6.22
N ALA A 112 -8.67 8.90 -5.59
CA ALA A 112 -7.67 9.96 -5.59
C ALA A 112 -6.50 9.61 -4.70
N TYR A 113 -5.31 10.06 -5.07
CA TYR A 113 -4.11 9.97 -4.24
C TYR A 113 -3.48 11.35 -4.08
N ASN A 114 -2.78 11.53 -2.98
CA ASN A 114 -2.02 12.72 -2.66
C ASN A 114 -0.57 12.47 -3.03
N PHE A 115 0.17 13.49 -3.47
CA PHE A 115 1.54 13.29 -3.89
C PHE A 115 2.38 14.54 -3.67
N VAL A 116 3.69 14.32 -3.52
CA VAL A 116 4.71 15.36 -3.48
C VAL A 116 5.84 14.95 -4.40
N VAL A 117 6.22 15.83 -5.32
CA VAL A 117 7.40 15.67 -6.17
C VAL A 117 8.46 16.64 -5.70
N LYS A 118 9.68 16.15 -5.47
CA LYS A 118 10.82 16.96 -5.01
C LYS A 118 11.99 16.82 -5.95
N TYR A 119 12.69 17.93 -6.16
CA TYR A 119 14.01 17.93 -6.75
C TYR A 119 15.05 17.89 -5.63
N GLU A 120 15.97 16.93 -5.69
CA GLU A 120 17.00 16.72 -4.65
C GLU A 120 18.31 17.44 -4.99
N GLY A 121 18.59 17.60 -6.28
CA GLY A 121 19.84 18.18 -6.75
C GLY A 121 20.42 17.46 -7.96
N TYR A 122 21.59 17.93 -8.38
CA TYR A 122 22.37 17.31 -9.44
C TYR A 122 23.66 16.67 -8.89
N TYR A 123 24.06 15.59 -9.52
CA TYR A 123 25.23 14.79 -9.16
C TYR A 123 26.05 14.45 -10.40
N LEU A 124 27.25 13.92 -10.17
CA LEU A 124 28.07 13.38 -11.25
C LEU A 124 27.29 12.29 -12.01
N PRO A 125 27.38 12.28 -13.34
CA PRO A 125 26.66 11.29 -14.11
C PRO A 125 27.26 9.89 -13.87
N PRO A 126 26.48 8.82 -14.06
CA PRO A 126 26.98 7.46 -13.96
C PRO A 126 28.09 7.17 -14.97
N THR A 127 28.86 6.10 -14.75
CA THR A 127 29.88 5.63 -15.68
C THR A 127 29.30 5.41 -17.08
N GLY A 128 30.03 5.82 -18.11
CA GLY A 128 29.57 5.78 -19.51
C GLY A 128 29.05 7.11 -20.03
N TYR A 129 28.84 8.10 -19.15
CA TYR A 129 28.52 9.48 -19.52
C TYR A 129 29.72 10.39 -19.30
N SER A 130 29.80 11.45 -20.11
CA SER A 130 30.84 12.46 -20.00
C SER A 130 30.56 13.40 -18.82
N VAL A 131 31.50 13.48 -17.88
CA VAL A 131 31.41 14.38 -16.70
C VAL A 131 31.43 15.87 -17.05
N ILE A 132 31.86 16.23 -18.26
CA ILE A 132 31.87 17.63 -18.73
C ILE A 132 30.57 18.04 -19.42
N HIS A 133 29.80 17.08 -19.93
CA HIS A 133 28.61 17.36 -20.74
C HIS A 133 27.30 16.98 -20.06
N PHE A 134 27.34 16.09 -19.06
CA PHE A 134 26.12 15.55 -18.44
C PHE A 134 26.15 15.64 -16.92
N SER A 135 24.96 15.74 -16.34
CA SER A 135 24.70 15.61 -14.90
C SER A 135 23.54 14.65 -14.66
N ARG A 136 23.55 13.97 -13.51
CA ARG A 136 22.41 13.19 -13.02
C ARG A 136 21.55 14.09 -12.14
N TYR A 137 20.28 14.23 -12.47
CA TYR A 137 19.30 14.98 -11.69
C TYR A 137 18.45 13.99 -10.92
N ASP A 138 18.41 14.15 -9.60
CA ASP A 138 17.66 13.26 -8.71
C ASP A 138 16.35 13.91 -8.27
N TYR A 139 15.31 13.09 -8.22
CA TYR A 139 13.97 13.48 -7.83
C TYR A 139 13.40 12.46 -6.85
N THR A 140 12.58 12.93 -5.93
CA THR A 140 11.79 12.08 -5.03
C THR A 140 10.32 12.24 -5.37
N VAL A 141 9.58 11.14 -5.37
CA VAL A 141 8.14 11.11 -5.55
C VAL A 141 7.56 10.36 -4.37
N ASP A 142 6.81 11.08 -3.55
CA ASP A 142 6.10 10.55 -2.40
C ASP A 142 4.60 10.56 -2.71
N VAL A 143 3.91 9.45 -2.49
CA VAL A 143 2.47 9.31 -2.73
C VAL A 143 1.78 8.69 -1.54
N ASP A 144 0.67 9.31 -1.14
CA ASP A 144 -0.16 8.89 -0.02
C ASP A 144 -1.61 8.64 -0.49
N THR A 145 -2.26 7.59 0.03
CA THR A 145 -3.70 7.40 -0.17
C THR A 145 -4.53 8.05 0.94
N PRO A 146 -5.73 8.56 0.64
CA PRO A 146 -6.63 9.10 1.65
C PRO A 146 -7.06 8.05 2.68
N ALA A 147 -7.46 8.53 3.87
CA ALA A 147 -8.00 7.71 4.97
C ALA A 147 -9.18 6.84 4.49
N PRO A 148 -9.44 5.66 5.10
CA PRO A 148 -8.99 5.22 6.44
C PRO A 148 -7.69 4.41 6.50
N ASP A 149 -7.32 3.67 5.45
CA ASP A 149 -6.09 2.86 5.41
C ASP A 149 -5.00 3.59 4.60
N THR A 150 -4.41 4.63 5.18
CA THR A 150 -3.37 5.41 4.50
C THR A 150 -2.14 4.55 4.23
N VAL A 151 -1.80 4.41 2.95
CA VAL A 151 -0.56 3.79 2.49
C VAL A 151 0.31 4.87 1.88
N LYS A 152 1.60 4.84 2.22
CA LYS A 152 2.61 5.75 1.69
C LYS A 152 3.59 4.96 0.84
N VAL A 153 3.84 5.40 -0.38
CA VAL A 153 4.87 4.84 -1.27
C VAL A 153 5.77 5.97 -1.72
N ALA A 154 7.07 5.80 -1.48
CA ALA A 154 8.09 6.74 -1.86
C ALA A 154 9.05 6.08 -2.85
N SER A 155 9.47 6.83 -3.86
CA SER A 155 10.44 6.37 -4.86
C SER A 155 11.37 7.49 -5.28
N ARG A 156 12.60 7.11 -5.66
CA ARG A 156 13.61 8.03 -6.19
C ARG A 156 13.81 7.78 -7.67
N TYR A 157 13.73 8.85 -8.44
CA TYR A 157 13.93 8.85 -9.88
C TYR A 157 15.16 9.66 -10.25
N TYR A 158 15.81 9.26 -11.33
CA TYR A 158 16.97 9.96 -11.86
C TYR A 158 16.80 10.22 -13.35
N LYS A 159 17.23 11.40 -13.77
CA LYS A 159 17.25 11.83 -15.16
C LYS A 159 18.66 12.25 -15.52
N ILE A 160 19.16 11.78 -16.66
CA ILE A 160 20.43 12.27 -17.20
C ILE A 160 20.12 13.42 -18.16
N GLY A 161 20.79 14.54 -17.97
CA GLY A 161 20.62 15.72 -18.81
C GLY A 161 21.94 16.45 -19.03
N PRO A 162 21.92 17.56 -19.80
CA PRO A 162 23.08 18.45 -19.97
C PRO A 162 23.68 18.85 -18.62
N LYS A 163 24.97 19.19 -18.62
CA LYS A 163 25.65 19.63 -17.39
C LYS A 163 24.91 20.81 -16.76
N ALA A 164 24.66 20.71 -15.46
CA ALA A 164 24.17 21.83 -14.67
C ALA A 164 25.19 22.98 -14.69
N SER A 165 24.78 24.18 -15.12
CA SER A 165 25.60 25.39 -15.03
C SER A 165 25.47 25.98 -13.62
N GLU A 166 26.60 26.15 -12.93
CA GLU A 166 26.66 26.94 -11.69
C GLU A 166 26.23 28.40 -11.91
#